data_AF-A0A0E3JHV6-F1
#
_entry.id   AF-A0A0E3JHV6-F1
#
_cell.length_a   1.000
_cell.length_b   1.000
_cell.length_c   1.000
_cell.angle_alpha   90.00
_cell.angle_beta   90.00
_cell.angle_gamma   90.00
#
_symmetry.space_group_name_H-M   'P 1'
#
loop_
_entity.id
_entity.type
_entity.pdbx_description
1 polymer ?
#
loop_
_entity_poly.entity_id
_entity_poly.type
_entity_poly.pdbx_seq_one_letter_code
_entity_poly.pdbx_strand_id
1 'polypeptide(L)'
;MNSESRLDRLALARHILTLDYPYYGSAWLKASPVSWVHDESQHQRALAVADTNPEVLIAVRRQIMQTYLEDHFYNDIPEHASYSTFVYDSTWRPLSRVEMLQRVDTILAAAAARIAKVAAEEATRRSKAEAGGYLDKLPAPEFADLMVDLEALRRWFTAELWDSVEPTWFDNGRDMDLEPAVIAVDGDFIAILWLQ
;
A
#
# COMPACT_ATOMS: atom_id res chain seq x y z
N MET A 1 24.39 0.18 6.01
CA MET A 1 23.29 0.03 5.03
C MET A 1 23.83 0.28 3.64
N ASN A 2 23.64 -0.67 2.71
CA ASN A 2 24.17 -0.56 1.34
C ASN A 2 23.26 0.34 0.49
N SER A 3 23.80 1.44 -0.03
CA SER A 3 23.07 2.45 -0.82
C SER A 3 22.44 1.87 -2.10
N GLU A 4 23.01 0.80 -2.66
CA GLU A 4 22.46 0.07 -3.80
C GLU A 4 21.08 -0.53 -3.50
N SER A 5 20.91 -1.17 -2.33
CA SER A 5 19.61 -1.75 -1.95
C SER A 5 18.50 -0.71 -1.83
N ARG A 6 18.85 0.52 -1.43
CA ARG A 6 17.90 1.64 -1.32
C ARG A 6 17.47 2.15 -2.70
N LEU A 7 18.40 2.27 -3.64
CA LEU A 7 18.11 2.72 -5.00
C LEU A 7 17.29 1.68 -5.77
N ASP A 8 17.57 0.39 -5.56
CA ASP A 8 16.81 -0.70 -6.18
C ASP A 8 15.38 -0.76 -5.63
N ARG A 9 15.20 -0.62 -4.30
CA ARG A 9 13.87 -0.50 -3.65
C ARG A 9 13.08 0.70 -4.20
N LEU A 10 13.75 1.82 -4.43
CA LEU A 10 13.19 3.04 -5.03
C LEU A 10 12.78 2.85 -6.50
N ALA A 11 13.61 2.17 -7.30
CA ALA A 11 13.33 1.92 -8.70
C ALA A 11 12.12 0.98 -8.87
N LEU A 12 12.02 -0.05 -8.03
CA LEU A 12 10.87 -0.95 -8.02
C LEU A 12 9.61 -0.26 -7.49
N ALA A 13 9.70 0.56 -6.44
CA ALA A 13 8.59 1.38 -5.97
C ALA A 13 8.07 2.31 -7.09
N ARG A 14 8.99 2.97 -7.82
CA ARG A 14 8.65 3.78 -8.99
C ARG A 14 8.01 2.97 -10.11
N HIS A 15 8.47 1.75 -10.34
CA HIS A 15 7.87 0.85 -11.32
C HIS A 15 6.43 0.48 -10.93
N ILE A 16 6.19 0.13 -9.66
CA ILE A 16 4.85 -0.16 -9.15
C ILE A 16 3.95 1.09 -9.26
N LEU A 17 4.48 2.28 -8.97
CA LEU A 17 3.79 3.57 -9.14
C LEU A 17 3.50 3.93 -10.61
N THR A 18 4.19 3.29 -11.57
CA THR A 18 3.97 3.50 -13.02
C THR A 18 3.03 2.48 -13.64
N LEU A 19 2.61 1.45 -12.88
CA LEU A 19 1.58 0.53 -13.33
C LEU A 19 0.26 1.30 -13.38
N ASP A 20 -0.44 1.24 -14.52
CA ASP A 20 -1.74 1.88 -14.65
C ASP A 20 -2.70 1.35 -13.59
N TYR A 21 -3.54 2.25 -13.10
CA TYR A 21 -4.45 2.00 -11.99
C TYR A 21 -5.45 0.89 -12.34
N PRO A 22 -5.53 -0.22 -11.58
CA PRO A 22 -6.73 -1.02 -11.64
C PRO A 22 -7.82 -0.19 -10.93
N TYR A 23 -8.75 0.36 -11.72
CA TYR A 23 -10.04 0.83 -11.23
C TYR A 23 -10.60 -0.17 -10.19
N TYR A 24 -11.27 0.36 -9.14
CA TYR A 24 -12.07 -0.35 -8.13
C TYR A 24 -11.82 -1.87 -8.01
N GLY A 25 -11.18 -2.32 -6.93
CA GLY A 25 -11.12 -3.75 -6.61
C GLY A 25 -9.72 -4.34 -6.45
N SER A 26 -8.67 -3.52 -6.36
CA SER A 26 -7.28 -3.96 -6.32
C SER A 26 -6.54 -3.48 -5.07
N ALA A 27 -5.44 -4.15 -4.75
CA ALA A 27 -4.51 -3.67 -3.75
C ALA A 27 -3.71 -2.50 -4.32
N TRP A 28 -3.91 -1.32 -3.74
CA TRP A 28 -3.17 -0.10 -4.00
C TRP A 28 -1.95 0.01 -3.09
N LEU A 29 -0.84 0.46 -3.68
CA LEU A 29 0.42 0.68 -2.97
C LEU A 29 0.94 2.08 -3.21
N LYS A 30 1.36 2.72 -2.14
CA LYS A 30 2.01 4.04 -2.19
C LYS A 30 3.27 4.04 -1.34
N ALA A 31 4.29 4.73 -1.84
CA ALA A 31 5.48 5.06 -1.07
C ALA A 31 5.69 6.57 -1.09
N SER A 32 5.79 7.18 0.09
CA SER A 32 6.02 8.61 0.27
C SER A 32 7.29 8.81 1.10
N PRO A 33 8.17 9.74 0.73
CA PRO A 33 9.38 10.00 1.50
C PRO A 33 9.04 10.71 2.81
N VAL A 34 9.71 10.34 3.89
CA VAL A 34 9.49 10.95 5.22
C VAL A 34 9.84 12.44 5.23
N SER A 35 10.73 12.89 4.36
CA SER A 35 11.09 14.31 4.22
C SER A 35 9.94 15.21 3.79
N TRP A 36 8.82 14.66 3.31
CA TRP A 36 7.61 15.44 3.04
C TRP A 36 6.84 15.80 4.30
N VAL A 37 7.00 15.01 5.36
CA VAL A 37 6.20 15.06 6.59
C VAL A 37 6.95 15.78 7.71
N HIS A 38 8.28 15.77 7.66
CA HIS A 38 9.12 16.23 8.75
C HIS A 38 10.31 17.05 8.22
N ASP A 39 10.70 18.10 8.96
CA ASP A 39 11.97 18.79 8.70
C ASP A 39 13.11 17.78 8.78
N GLU A 40 13.81 17.63 7.65
CA GLU A 40 14.88 16.67 7.42
C GLU A 40 15.97 16.75 8.50
N SER A 41 16.20 17.92 9.09
CA SER A 41 17.19 18.12 10.15
C SER A 41 16.76 17.51 11.50
N GLN A 42 15.47 17.45 11.82
CA GLN A 42 14.98 16.83 13.06
C GLN A 42 14.87 15.31 12.90
N HIS A 43 14.45 14.85 11.72
CA HIS A 43 14.37 13.44 11.38
C HIS A 43 15.75 12.76 11.35
N GLN A 44 16.74 13.38 10.70
CA GLN A 44 18.12 12.86 10.67
C GLN A 44 18.77 12.85 12.06
N ARG A 45 18.47 13.84 12.92
CA ARG A 45 18.94 13.85 14.31
C ARG A 45 18.30 12.72 15.14
N ALA A 46 17.01 12.48 14.94
CA ALA A 46 16.28 11.42 15.63
C ALA A 46 16.74 10.02 15.18
N LEU A 47 16.96 9.83 13.87
CA LEU A 47 17.55 8.61 13.30
C LEU A 47 18.99 8.39 13.75
N ALA A 48 19.81 9.45 13.84
CA ALA A 48 21.18 9.36 14.32
C ALA A 48 21.28 8.98 15.82
N VAL A 49 20.30 9.38 16.64
CA VAL A 49 20.20 8.95 18.06
C VAL A 49 19.67 7.51 18.16
N ALA A 50 18.74 7.14 17.27
CA ALA A 50 18.12 5.82 17.22
C ALA A 50 19.08 4.67 16.88
N ASP A 51 20.22 4.94 16.24
CA ASP A 51 21.26 3.95 15.91
C ASP A 51 21.83 3.21 17.15
N THR A 52 21.45 3.64 18.36
CA THR A 52 21.85 3.05 19.63
C THR A 52 20.70 2.70 20.59
N ASN A 53 19.44 3.05 20.30
CA ASN A 53 18.29 2.76 21.17
C ASN A 53 16.99 2.46 20.40
N PRO A 54 16.53 1.19 20.37
CA PRO A 54 15.30 0.77 19.70
C PRO A 54 14.02 1.46 20.16
N GLU A 55 13.90 1.83 21.44
CA GLU A 55 12.68 2.47 21.96
C GLU A 55 12.50 3.90 21.41
N VAL A 56 13.61 4.63 21.27
CA VAL A 56 13.62 5.98 20.71
C VAL A 56 13.24 5.93 19.23
N LEU A 57 13.75 4.94 18.48
CA LEU A 57 13.40 4.75 17.07
C LEU A 57 11.90 4.53 16.87
N ILE A 58 11.29 3.69 17.71
CA ILE A 58 9.85 3.41 17.64
C ILE A 58 9.05 4.68 17.92
N ALA A 59 9.43 5.47 18.93
CA ALA A 59 8.77 6.72 19.27
C ALA A 59 8.82 7.74 18.11
N VAL A 60 9.98 7.87 17.46
CA VAL A 60 10.18 8.77 16.31
C VAL A 60 9.33 8.33 15.11
N ARG A 61 9.35 7.03 14.77
CA ARG A 61 8.52 6.48 13.69
C ARG A 61 7.02 6.67 13.96
N ARG A 62 6.58 6.60 15.22
CA ARG A 62 5.19 6.90 15.60
C ARG A 62 4.83 8.36 15.39
N GLN A 63 5.74 9.28 15.73
CA GLN A 63 5.52 10.70 15.52
C GLN A 63 5.42 11.05 14.02
N ILE A 64 6.32 10.50 13.20
CA ILE A 64 6.27 10.64 11.74
C ILE A 64 4.92 10.15 11.20
N MET A 65 4.48 8.98 11.65
CA MET A 65 3.19 8.44 11.23
C MET A 65 2.04 9.38 11.60
N GLN A 66 2.05 9.90 12.82
CA GLN A 66 1.00 10.81 13.29
C GLN A 66 0.94 12.08 12.42
N THR A 67 2.07 12.75 12.20
CA THR A 67 2.12 13.94 11.33
C THR A 67 1.72 13.61 9.90
N TYR A 68 2.11 12.46 9.38
CA TYR A 68 1.72 12.02 8.03
C TYR A 68 0.20 11.89 7.91
N LEU A 69 -0.43 11.23 8.89
CA LEU A 69 -1.88 11.05 8.93
C LEU A 69 -2.63 12.38 9.07
N GLU A 70 -2.11 13.30 9.86
CA GLU A 70 -2.75 14.59 10.14
C GLU A 70 -2.65 15.56 8.96
N ASP A 71 -1.48 15.67 8.33
CA ASP A 71 -1.18 16.78 7.40
C ASP A 71 -1.02 16.36 5.93
N HIS A 72 -0.65 15.11 5.65
CA HIS A 72 -0.19 14.70 4.31
C HIS A 72 -1.01 13.60 3.68
N PHE A 73 -1.61 12.71 4.48
CA PHE A 73 -2.27 11.50 4.01
C PHE A 73 -3.34 11.80 2.96
N TYR A 74 -4.07 12.92 3.09
CA TYR A 74 -5.06 13.39 2.10
C TYR A 74 -4.53 13.46 0.66
N ASN A 75 -3.26 13.85 0.47
CA ASN A 75 -2.66 13.99 -0.87
C ASN A 75 -2.31 12.64 -1.51
N ASP A 76 -2.25 11.60 -0.70
CA ASP A 76 -1.89 10.26 -1.14
C ASP A 76 -3.12 9.36 -1.30
N ILE A 77 -4.31 9.80 -0.88
CA ILE A 77 -5.54 9.02 -1.05
C ILE A 77 -5.90 8.90 -2.54
N PRO A 78 -6.30 7.71 -3.03
CA PRO A 78 -6.90 7.58 -4.35
C PRO A 78 -8.13 8.48 -4.51
N GLU A 79 -8.28 9.06 -5.71
CA GLU A 79 -9.34 10.02 -6.05
C GLU A 79 -10.78 9.49 -5.80
N HIS A 80 -10.96 8.18 -5.76
CA HIS A 80 -12.26 7.52 -5.59
C HIS A 80 -12.48 6.90 -4.21
N ALA A 81 -11.55 7.07 -3.28
CA ALA A 81 -11.75 6.57 -1.94
C ALA A 81 -12.87 7.33 -1.21
N SER A 82 -13.64 6.65 -0.38
CA SER A 82 -14.64 7.33 0.42
C SER A 82 -13.96 8.23 1.45
N TYR A 83 -14.19 9.54 1.36
CA TYR A 83 -13.65 10.52 2.32
C TYR A 83 -14.06 10.22 3.77
N SER A 84 -15.20 9.53 3.97
CA SER A 84 -15.68 9.11 5.30
C SER A 84 -14.81 8.04 5.95
N THR A 85 -14.19 7.17 5.14
CA THR A 85 -13.27 6.11 5.57
C THR A 85 -12.17 6.67 6.47
N PHE A 86 -11.74 7.92 6.28
CA PHE A 86 -10.54 8.45 6.94
C PHE A 86 -10.78 9.50 8.02
N VAL A 87 -11.81 10.34 7.87
CA VAL A 87 -12.01 11.49 8.77
C VAL A 87 -12.93 11.14 9.94
N TYR A 88 -13.84 10.18 9.76
CA TYR A 88 -14.91 9.91 10.72
C TYR A 88 -14.95 8.47 11.23
N ASP A 89 -14.60 7.50 10.38
CA ASP A 89 -14.86 6.09 10.66
C ASP A 89 -13.60 5.27 11.01
N SER A 90 -12.40 5.83 10.83
CA SER A 90 -11.13 5.16 11.14
C SER A 90 -10.40 5.77 12.32
N THR A 91 -9.92 4.90 13.21
CA THR A 91 -8.87 5.25 14.18
C THR A 91 -7.62 4.45 13.83
N TRP A 92 -6.56 5.16 13.42
CA TRP A 92 -5.28 4.52 13.17
C TRP A 92 -4.67 4.04 14.47
N ARG A 93 -4.26 2.77 14.53
CA ARG A 93 -3.65 2.19 15.72
C ARG A 93 -2.36 1.45 15.38
N PRO A 94 -1.40 1.38 16.31
CA PRO A 94 -0.24 0.51 16.14
C PRO A 94 -0.66 -0.97 16.18
N LEU A 95 0.08 -1.82 15.48
CA LEU A 95 -0.12 -3.27 15.48
C LEU A 95 1.21 -4.04 15.41
N SER A 96 1.19 -5.29 15.86
CA SER A 96 2.37 -6.18 15.83
C SER A 96 2.72 -6.62 14.40
N ARG A 97 3.97 -7.02 14.13
CA ARG A 97 4.33 -7.58 12.80
C ARG A 97 3.47 -8.77 12.40
N VAL A 98 3.06 -9.62 13.36
CA VAL A 98 2.18 -10.76 13.07
C VAL A 98 0.81 -10.28 12.59
N GLU A 99 0.19 -9.32 13.30
CA GLU A 99 -1.05 -8.70 12.86
C GLU A 99 -0.89 -8.02 11.49
N MET A 100 0.26 -7.37 11.25
CA MET A 100 0.52 -6.71 9.98
C MET A 100 0.50 -7.70 8.82
N LEU A 101 1.25 -8.81 8.95
CA LEU A 101 1.31 -9.84 7.92
C LEU A 101 -0.09 -10.40 7.64
N GLN A 102 -0.89 -10.63 8.68
CA GLN A 102 -2.27 -11.06 8.54
C GLN A 102 -3.14 -10.05 7.79
N ARG A 103 -2.95 -8.75 8.05
CA ARG A 103 -3.66 -7.68 7.34
C ARG A 103 -3.25 -7.58 5.87
N VAL A 104 -1.95 -7.65 5.59
CA VAL A 104 -1.41 -7.68 4.22
C VAL A 104 -2.00 -8.88 3.46
N ASP A 105 -1.94 -10.08 4.05
CA ASP A 105 -2.48 -11.29 3.44
C ASP A 105 -3.99 -11.18 3.19
N THR A 106 -4.73 -10.54 4.10
CA THR A 106 -6.18 -10.29 3.94
C THR A 106 -6.46 -9.34 2.77
N ILE A 107 -5.74 -8.22 2.70
CA ILE A 107 -5.86 -7.23 1.61
C ILE A 107 -5.57 -7.89 0.26
N LEU A 108 -4.47 -8.63 0.16
CA LEU A 108 -4.06 -9.26 -1.09
C LEU A 108 -4.99 -10.41 -1.50
N ALA A 109 -5.49 -11.19 -0.54
CA ALA A 109 -6.49 -12.23 -0.82
C ALA A 109 -7.81 -11.64 -1.34
N ALA A 110 -8.26 -10.51 -0.77
CA ALA A 110 -9.44 -9.81 -1.23
C ALA A 110 -9.25 -9.24 -2.64
N ALA A 111 -8.08 -8.64 -2.92
CA ALA A 111 -7.73 -8.17 -4.26
C ALA A 111 -7.71 -9.33 -5.28
N ALA A 112 -7.08 -10.47 -4.93
CA ALA A 112 -7.07 -11.66 -5.78
C ALA A 112 -8.49 -12.19 -6.09
N ALA A 113 -9.37 -12.23 -5.08
CA ALA A 113 -10.75 -12.66 -5.25
C ALA A 113 -11.54 -11.73 -6.19
N ARG A 114 -11.34 -10.41 -6.10
CA ARG A 114 -11.97 -9.42 -6.98
C ARG A 114 -11.46 -9.54 -8.42
N ILE A 115 -10.14 -9.67 -8.60
CA ILE A 115 -9.52 -9.91 -9.92
C ILE A 115 -10.12 -11.16 -10.58
N ALA A 116 -10.23 -12.26 -9.82
CA ALA A 116 -10.80 -13.51 -10.30
C ALA A 116 -12.29 -13.36 -10.69
N LYS A 117 -13.07 -12.61 -9.90
CA LYS A 117 -14.48 -12.33 -10.20
C LYS A 117 -14.64 -11.57 -11.51
N VAL A 118 -13.91 -10.47 -11.68
CA VAL A 118 -13.96 -9.64 -12.91
C VAL A 118 -13.51 -10.46 -14.12
N ALA A 119 -12.45 -11.28 -13.98
CA ALA A 119 -12.02 -12.17 -15.04
C ALA A 119 -13.11 -13.18 -15.46
N ALA A 120 -13.87 -13.71 -14.50
CA ALA A 120 -14.99 -14.62 -14.78
C ALA A 120 -16.18 -13.91 -15.45
N GLU A 121 -16.51 -12.70 -15.03
CA GLU A 121 -17.54 -11.86 -15.65
C GLU A 121 -17.15 -11.48 -17.09
N GLU A 122 -15.89 -11.12 -17.31
CA GLU A 122 -15.31 -10.81 -18.61
C GLU A 122 -15.35 -12.04 -19.55
N ALA A 123 -14.94 -13.22 -19.06
CA ALA A 123 -15.03 -14.46 -19.82
C ALA A 123 -16.47 -14.77 -20.24
N THR A 124 -17.43 -14.57 -19.33
CA THR A 124 -18.87 -14.73 -19.63
C THR A 124 -19.34 -13.73 -20.69
N ARG A 125 -18.95 -12.47 -20.57
CA ARG A 125 -19.31 -11.39 -21.51
C ARG A 125 -18.75 -11.66 -22.91
N ARG A 126 -17.49 -12.10 -23.00
CA ARG A 126 -16.85 -12.46 -24.28
C ARG A 126 -17.49 -13.68 -24.92
N SER A 127 -17.80 -14.72 -24.15
CA SER A 127 -18.51 -15.90 -24.67
C SER A 127 -19.88 -15.55 -25.26
N LYS A 128 -20.65 -14.65 -24.59
CA LYS A 128 -21.92 -14.12 -25.13
C LYS A 128 -21.73 -13.30 -26.41
N ALA A 129 -20.65 -12.52 -26.50
CA ALA A 129 -20.34 -11.71 -27.67
C ALA A 129 -19.88 -12.54 -28.86
N GLU A 130 -19.15 -13.61 -28.62
CA GLU A 130 -18.78 -14.60 -29.63
C GLU A 130 -20.01 -15.30 -30.19
N ALA A 131 -20.90 -15.81 -29.31
CA ALA A 131 -22.16 -16.43 -29.72
C ALA A 131 -23.09 -15.46 -30.49
N GLY A 132 -23.02 -14.16 -30.19
CA GLY A 132 -23.80 -13.12 -30.84
C GLY A 132 -23.14 -12.47 -32.07
N GLY A 133 -21.91 -12.84 -32.41
CA GLY A 133 -21.19 -12.29 -33.57
C GLY A 133 -20.79 -10.81 -33.44
N TYR A 134 -20.52 -10.33 -32.23
CA TYR A 134 -20.07 -8.95 -31.96
C TYR A 134 -18.83 -8.86 -31.06
N LEU A 135 -18.05 -9.95 -30.98
CA LEU A 135 -16.83 -10.02 -30.18
C LEU A 135 -15.82 -8.91 -30.56
N ASP A 136 -15.74 -8.58 -31.85
CA ASP A 136 -14.90 -7.51 -32.42
C ASP A 136 -15.28 -6.10 -31.94
N LYS A 137 -16.49 -5.93 -31.38
CA LYS A 137 -16.97 -4.66 -30.82
C LYS A 137 -16.68 -4.51 -29.33
N LEU A 138 -16.15 -5.54 -28.66
CA LEU A 138 -15.80 -5.44 -27.26
C LEU A 138 -14.44 -4.74 -27.09
N PRO A 139 -14.28 -3.90 -26.04
CA PRO A 139 -12.97 -3.36 -25.69
C PRO A 139 -12.00 -4.48 -25.27
N ALA A 140 -10.72 -4.13 -25.11
CA ALA A 140 -9.73 -5.01 -24.50
C ALA A 140 -10.17 -5.47 -23.10
N PRO A 141 -9.72 -6.64 -22.62
CA PRO A 141 -10.01 -7.09 -21.26
C PRO A 141 -9.54 -6.07 -20.23
N GLU A 142 -10.33 -5.86 -19.19
CA GLU A 142 -10.11 -4.83 -18.17
C GLU A 142 -8.74 -4.92 -17.48
N PHE A 143 -8.16 -6.12 -17.39
CA PHE A 143 -6.82 -6.36 -16.82
C PHE A 143 -5.78 -6.86 -17.82
N ALA A 144 -6.01 -6.73 -19.14
CA ALA A 144 -5.10 -7.29 -20.14
C ALA A 144 -3.66 -6.75 -20.03
N ASP A 145 -3.52 -5.49 -19.62
CA ASP A 145 -2.25 -4.79 -19.46
C ASP A 145 -1.87 -4.55 -17.98
N LEU A 146 -2.73 -5.00 -17.06
CA LEU A 146 -2.55 -4.83 -15.62
C LEU A 146 -1.92 -6.09 -15.03
N MET A 147 -0.59 -6.21 -15.13
CA MET A 147 0.15 -7.20 -14.34
C MET A 147 0.21 -6.77 -12.88
N VAL A 148 -0.86 -7.03 -12.12
CA VAL A 148 -0.82 -6.91 -10.66
C VAL A 148 -0.17 -8.18 -10.10
N ASP A 149 1.16 -8.20 -10.04
CA ASP A 149 1.89 -9.26 -9.35
C ASP A 149 1.73 -9.08 -7.83
N LEU A 150 0.64 -9.66 -7.31
CA LEU A 150 0.31 -9.61 -5.88
C LEU A 150 1.37 -10.30 -5.01
N GLU A 151 2.12 -11.27 -5.55
CA GLU A 151 3.20 -11.93 -4.82
C GLU A 151 4.43 -11.02 -4.72
N ALA A 152 4.80 -10.37 -5.81
CA ALA A 152 5.86 -9.35 -5.80
C ALA A 152 5.49 -8.19 -4.88
N LEU A 153 4.22 -7.74 -4.91
CA LEU A 153 3.71 -6.71 -4.02
C LEU A 153 3.83 -7.13 -2.54
N ARG A 154 3.43 -8.37 -2.23
CA ARG A 154 3.59 -8.95 -0.88
C ARG A 154 5.05 -8.99 -0.46
N ARG A 155 5.93 -9.49 -1.33
CA ARG A 155 7.37 -9.63 -1.05
C ARG A 155 7.99 -8.27 -0.78
N TRP A 156 7.66 -7.28 -1.59
CA TRP A 156 8.14 -5.93 -1.40
C TRP A 156 7.67 -5.34 -0.06
N PHE A 157 6.36 -5.41 0.22
CA PHE A 157 5.75 -4.87 1.43
C PHE A 157 6.03 -5.71 2.70
N THR A 158 6.73 -6.84 2.64
CA THR A 158 6.98 -7.66 3.85
C THR A 158 8.45 -8.02 4.06
N ALA A 159 9.22 -8.12 2.98
CA ALA A 159 10.60 -8.58 2.99
C ALA A 159 11.59 -7.54 2.47
N GLU A 160 11.23 -6.73 1.46
CA GLU A 160 12.20 -5.82 0.82
C GLU A 160 12.21 -4.43 1.43
N LEU A 161 11.06 -3.89 1.82
CA LEU A 161 11.00 -2.57 2.45
C LEU A 161 11.56 -2.59 3.89
N TRP A 162 11.53 -3.73 4.58
CA TRP A 162 11.61 -3.78 6.04
C TRP A 162 12.76 -4.67 6.51
N ASP A 163 13.88 -4.04 6.87
CA ASP A 163 15.13 -4.70 7.28
C ASP A 163 15.09 -5.21 8.75
N SER A 164 16.25 -5.57 9.32
CA SER A 164 16.40 -6.18 10.66
C SER A 164 15.85 -5.41 11.86
N VAL A 165 15.41 -4.16 11.68
CA VAL A 165 14.79 -3.34 12.74
C VAL A 165 13.31 -3.24 12.47
N GLU A 166 12.50 -3.89 13.29
CA GLU A 166 11.04 -3.99 13.12
C GLU A 166 10.44 -2.58 12.89
N PRO A 167 9.83 -2.32 11.73
CA PRO A 167 9.23 -1.03 11.44
C PRO A 167 7.96 -0.84 12.27
N THR A 168 7.49 0.39 12.36
CA THR A 168 6.27 0.70 13.10
C THR A 168 5.07 0.59 12.16
N TRP A 169 4.16 -0.34 12.47
CA TRP A 169 2.99 -0.66 11.65
C TRP A 169 1.71 -0.05 12.23
N PHE A 170 0.81 0.34 11.34
CA PHE A 170 -0.50 0.87 11.69
C PHE A 170 -1.59 0.34 10.76
N ASP A 171 -2.79 0.11 11.29
CA ASP A 171 -4.01 -0.16 10.51
C ASP A 171 -5.09 0.86 10.84
N ASN A 172 -6.07 0.95 9.95
CA ASN A 172 -7.22 1.82 10.07
C ASN A 172 -8.35 1.26 10.99
N GLY A 173 -8.05 0.34 11.92
CA GLY A 173 -9.01 -0.09 12.95
C GLY A 173 -10.01 -1.18 12.52
N ARG A 174 -11.08 -1.40 13.32
CA ARG A 174 -11.93 -2.61 13.28
C ARG A 174 -13.24 -2.52 12.47
N ASP A 175 -13.74 -1.33 12.11
CA ASP A 175 -15.10 -1.17 11.59
C ASP A 175 -15.19 -0.82 10.10
N MET A 176 -14.28 -1.32 9.26
CA MET A 176 -14.37 -1.06 7.82
C MET A 176 -14.15 -2.31 6.99
N ASP A 177 -15.24 -3.02 6.76
CA ASP A 177 -15.34 -4.17 5.86
C ASP A 177 -15.11 -3.83 4.36
N LEU A 178 -14.92 -2.55 4.03
CA LEU A 178 -14.87 -2.08 2.64
C LEU A 178 -13.46 -1.76 2.15
N GLU A 179 -12.59 -1.19 3.00
CA GLU A 179 -11.34 -0.53 2.58
C GLU A 179 -10.19 -0.70 3.61
N PRO A 180 -9.73 -1.92 3.92
CA PRO A 180 -8.64 -2.16 4.87
C PRO A 180 -7.30 -1.62 4.36
N ALA A 181 -6.58 -0.88 5.23
CA ALA A 181 -5.27 -0.32 4.92
C ALA A 181 -4.25 -0.62 6.03
N VAL A 182 -2.99 -0.80 5.61
CA VAL A 182 -1.82 -0.95 6.49
C VAL A 182 -0.77 0.05 6.05
N ILE A 183 -0.16 0.73 7.02
CA ILE A 183 0.95 1.66 6.78
C ILE A 183 2.14 1.22 7.61
N ALA A 184 3.33 1.35 7.04
CA ALA A 184 4.56 1.31 7.82
C ALA A 184 5.50 2.46 7.51
N VAL A 185 6.32 2.74 8.52
CA VAL A 185 7.39 3.74 8.48
C VAL A 185 8.73 3.03 8.69
N ASP A 186 9.63 3.15 7.72
CA ASP A 186 11.02 2.68 7.83
C ASP A 186 12.01 3.63 7.19
N GLY A 187 12.97 4.07 8.01
CA GLY A 187 14.02 5.01 7.66
C GLY A 187 13.45 6.26 7.01
N ASP A 188 13.54 6.30 5.68
CA ASP A 188 13.21 7.45 4.85
C ASP A 188 11.87 7.32 4.11
N PHE A 189 11.12 6.23 4.32
CA PHE A 189 9.87 5.96 3.61
C PHE A 189 8.70 5.64 4.53
N ILE A 190 7.54 6.11 4.08
CA ILE A 190 6.21 5.71 4.54
C ILE A 190 5.59 4.93 3.40
N ALA A 191 5.18 3.68 3.64
CA ALA A 191 4.53 2.85 2.63
C ALA A 191 3.12 2.48 3.08
N ILE A 192 2.16 2.63 2.18
CA ILE A 192 0.75 2.30 2.37
C ILE A 192 0.40 1.14 1.46
N LEU A 193 -0.22 0.11 2.02
CA LEU A 193 -0.91 -0.94 1.27
C LEU A 193 -2.39 -0.89 1.65
N TRP A 194 -3.27 -0.87 0.66
CA TRP A 194 -4.71 -0.70 0.88
C TRP A 194 -5.51 -1.44 -0.17
N LEU A 195 -6.64 -2.02 0.21
CA LEU A 195 -7.66 -2.51 -0.72
C LEU A 195 -8.62 -1.38 -1.16
N GLN A 196 -8.58 -1.00 -2.44
CA GLN A 196 -9.67 -0.24 -3.09
C GLN A 196 -10.74 -1.19 -3.61
#